data_AF-A0A4R8QE32-F1
#
_entry.id   AF-A0A4R8QE32-F1
#
_cell.length_a   1.000
_cell.length_b   1.000
_cell.length_c   1.000
_cell.angle_alpha   90.00
_cell.angle_beta   90.00
_cell.angle_gamma   90.00
#
_symmetry.space_group_name_H-M   'P 1'
#
loop_
_entity.id
_entity.type
_entity.pdbx_description
1 polymer ?
#
loop_
_entity_poly.entity_id
_entity_poly.type
_entity_poly.pdbx_seq_one_letter_code
_entity_poly.pdbx_strand_id
1 'polypeptide(L)'
;MEVSLGVIALTGQIVNTSLRLKRVIDSFNSAEDAFVNLRFKLECTAQTCGAARQIIEDEEESSDAPPSLLRKQGPVLLAEIDKSLRKLEELLPKSDIKGKKPRRARQGIHSFLKSDTMATLSRHLDEEVFLLTTMLTLTVW
;
A
#
# COMPACT_ATOMS: atom_id res chain seq x y z
N MET A 1 15.87 -7.96 -17.38
CA MET A 1 15.47 -9.16 -16.62
C MET A 1 15.60 -8.93 -15.11
N GLU A 2 16.78 -8.57 -14.57
CA GLU A 2 16.92 -8.36 -13.11
C GLU A 2 16.04 -7.22 -12.54
N VAL A 3 15.94 -6.10 -13.26
CA VAL A 3 15.11 -4.95 -12.81
C VAL A 3 13.62 -5.31 -12.79
N SER A 4 13.12 -6.03 -13.78
CA SER A 4 11.71 -6.42 -13.86
C SER A 4 11.33 -7.46 -12.81
N LEU A 5 12.18 -8.45 -12.54
CA LEU A 5 12.01 -9.38 -11.42
C LEU A 5 11.98 -8.66 -10.06
N GLY A 6 12.85 -7.67 -9.87
CA GLY A 6 12.86 -6.84 -8.65
C GLY A 6 11.56 -6.05 -8.46
N VAL A 7 11.00 -5.51 -9.53
CA VAL A 7 9.72 -4.77 -9.48
C VAL A 7 8.54 -5.70 -9.21
N ILE A 8 8.49 -6.88 -9.83
CA ILE A 8 7.46 -7.90 -9.58
C ILE A 8 7.50 -8.36 -8.11
N ALA A 9 8.70 -8.56 -7.55
CA ALA A 9 8.85 -8.89 -6.14
C ALA A 9 8.34 -7.76 -5.22
N LEU A 10 8.68 -6.51 -5.55
CA LEU A 10 8.27 -5.33 -4.78
C LEU A 10 6.75 -5.12 -4.82
N THR A 11 6.11 -5.23 -5.98
CA THR A 11 4.64 -5.15 -6.08
C THR A 11 3.97 -6.24 -5.25
N GLY A 12 4.47 -7.48 -5.30
CA GLY A 12 3.99 -8.57 -4.46
C GLY A 12 4.11 -8.29 -2.95
N GLN A 13 5.22 -7.69 -2.53
CA GLN A 13 5.43 -7.27 -1.13
C GLN A 13 4.44 -6.18 -0.70
N ILE A 14 4.21 -5.18 -1.55
CA ILE A 14 3.28 -4.07 -1.29
C ILE A 14 1.84 -4.59 -1.16
N VAL A 15 1.41 -5.49 -2.05
CA VAL A 15 0.09 -6.14 -1.98
C VAL A 15 -0.07 -6.88 -0.66
N ASN A 16 0.90 -7.73 -0.31
CA ASN A 16 0.85 -8.51 0.93
C ASN A 16 0.82 -7.63 2.18
N THR A 17 1.64 -6.59 2.22
CA THR A 17 1.72 -5.64 3.34
C THR A 17 0.41 -4.87 3.47
N SER A 18 -0.15 -4.36 2.37
CA SER A 18 -1.43 -3.63 2.37
C SER A 18 -2.56 -4.49 2.92
N LEU A 19 -2.69 -5.74 2.44
CA LEU A 19 -3.71 -6.67 2.90
C LEU A 19 -3.49 -7.13 4.36
N ARG A 20 -2.24 -7.20 4.84
CA ARG A 20 -1.94 -7.45 6.25
C ARG A 20 -2.40 -6.28 7.12
N LEU A 21 -2.05 -5.06 6.74
CA LEU A 21 -2.45 -3.84 7.47
C LEU A 21 -3.97 -3.68 7.49
N LYS A 22 -4.65 -3.94 6.38
CA LYS A 22 -6.12 -3.93 6.30
C LYS A 22 -6.72 -4.89 7.33
N ARG A 23 -6.23 -6.14 7.40
CA ARG A 23 -6.68 -7.13 8.39
C ARG A 23 -6.44 -6.71 9.84
N VAL A 24 -5.30 -6.07 10.12
CA VAL A 24 -5.03 -5.51 11.46
C VAL A 24 -6.05 -4.43 11.80
N ILE A 25 -6.35 -3.54 10.86
CA ILE A 25 -7.34 -2.48 11.06
C ILE A 25 -8.75 -3.07 11.25
N ASP A 26 -9.13 -4.06 10.45
CA ASP A 26 -10.42 -4.76 10.60
C ASP A 26 -10.56 -5.39 11.98
N SER A 27 -9.46 -5.88 12.57
CA SER A 27 -9.48 -6.47 13.92
C SER A 27 -9.85 -5.47 15.03
N PHE A 28 -9.70 -4.15 14.79
CA PHE A 28 -10.12 -3.15 15.76
C PHE A 28 -11.64 -2.96 15.81
N ASN A 29 -12.38 -3.46 14.81
CA ASN A 29 -13.84 -3.37 14.70
C ASN A 29 -14.37 -1.96 15.02
N SER A 30 -13.67 -0.92 14.51
CA SER A 30 -14.05 0.48 14.69
C SER A 30 -14.78 0.98 13.44
N ALA A 31 -15.85 1.74 13.65
CA ALA A 31 -16.62 2.41 12.60
C ALA A 31 -16.16 3.85 12.36
N GLU A 32 -15.06 4.30 12.99
CA GLU A 32 -14.54 5.65 12.77
C GLU A 32 -14.12 5.83 11.30
N ASP A 33 -14.55 6.96 10.71
CA ASP A 33 -14.34 7.27 9.28
C ASP A 33 -12.86 7.15 8.88
N ALA A 34 -11.95 7.55 9.76
CA ALA A 34 -10.52 7.44 9.52
C ALA A 34 -10.05 5.98 9.30
N PHE A 35 -10.65 5.00 10.01
CA PHE A 35 -10.36 3.58 9.76
C PHE A 35 -11.07 3.03 8.54
N VAL A 36 -12.30 3.49 8.25
CA VAL A 36 -13.02 3.10 7.04
C VAL A 36 -12.22 3.56 5.81
N ASN A 37 -11.82 4.83 5.80
CA ASN A 37 -11.01 5.43 4.75
C ASN A 37 -9.65 4.72 4.61
N LEU A 38 -8.96 4.46 5.72
CA LEU A 38 -7.67 3.76 5.66
C LEU A 38 -7.80 2.34 5.10
N ARG A 39 -8.87 1.61 5.46
CA ARG A 39 -9.13 0.27 4.89
C ARG A 39 -9.36 0.32 3.39
N PHE A 40 -10.17 1.27 2.94
CA PHE A 40 -10.42 1.48 1.52
C PHE A 40 -9.12 1.79 0.77
N LYS A 41 -8.29 2.69 1.30
CA LYS A 41 -6.99 3.04 0.71
C LYS A 41 -6.04 1.87 0.59
N LEU A 42 -5.94 1.04 1.64
CA LEU A 42 -5.09 -0.16 1.62
C LEU A 42 -5.59 -1.19 0.60
N GLU A 43 -6.91 -1.30 0.43
CA GLU A 43 -7.50 -2.15 -0.60
C GLU A 43 -7.21 -1.62 -2.01
N CYS A 44 -7.39 -0.32 -2.26
CA CYS A 44 -7.03 0.30 -3.53
C CYS A 44 -5.54 0.14 -3.83
N THR A 45 -4.66 0.34 -2.84
CA THR A 45 -3.22 0.16 -2.99
C THR A 45 -2.88 -1.27 -3.43
N ALA A 46 -3.49 -2.27 -2.80
CA ALA A 46 -3.30 -3.67 -3.14
C ALA A 46 -3.81 -3.99 -4.56
N GLN A 47 -4.99 -3.48 -4.94
CA GLN A 47 -5.54 -3.69 -6.28
C GLN A 47 -4.68 -3.04 -7.37
N THR A 48 -4.30 -1.77 -7.21
CA THR A 48 -3.48 -1.03 -8.18
C THR A 48 -2.09 -1.66 -8.33
N CYS A 49 -1.45 -2.06 -7.23
CA CYS A 49 -0.15 -2.74 -7.31
C CYS A 49 -0.25 -4.16 -7.89
N GLY A 50 -1.38 -4.85 -7.67
CA GLY A 50 -1.67 -6.12 -8.31
C GLY A 50 -1.83 -5.97 -9.84
N ALA A 51 -2.54 -4.94 -10.29
CA ALA A 51 -2.65 -4.63 -11.71
C ALA A 51 -1.29 -4.25 -12.32
N ALA A 52 -0.50 -3.42 -11.63
CA ALA A 52 0.85 -3.07 -12.05
C ALA A 52 1.76 -4.30 -12.21
N ARG A 53 1.65 -5.26 -11.28
CA ARG A 53 2.37 -6.52 -11.38
C ARG A 53 2.01 -7.29 -12.65
N GLN A 54 0.72 -7.44 -12.92
CA GLN A 54 0.24 -8.18 -14.08
C GLN A 54 0.73 -7.55 -15.40
N ILE A 55 0.65 -6.22 -15.52
CA ILE A 55 1.15 -5.52 -16.72
C ILE A 55 2.65 -5.76 -16.93
N ILE A 56 3.45 -5.77 -15.85
CA ILE A 56 4.90 -6.01 -15.95
C ILE A 56 5.19 -7.47 -16.33
N GLU A 57 4.43 -8.42 -15.79
CA GLU A 57 4.54 -9.83 -16.17
C GLU A 57 4.19 -10.02 -17.66
N ASP A 58 3.11 -9.40 -18.14
CA ASP A 58 2.70 -9.43 -19.56
C ASP A 58 3.74 -8.76 -20.48
N GLU A 59 4.37 -7.66 -20.04
CA GLU A 59 5.47 -6.99 -20.74
C GLU A 59 6.75 -7.83 -20.81
N GLU A 60 7.04 -8.67 -19.80
CA GLU A 60 8.20 -9.58 -19.86
C GLU A 60 8.03 -10.68 -20.90
N GLU A 61 6.79 -11.13 -21.13
CA GLU A 61 6.48 -12.12 -22.17
C GLU A 61 6.55 -11.53 -23.58
N SER A 62 6.31 -10.22 -23.72
CA SER A 62 6.36 -9.49 -24.99
C SER A 62 7.72 -8.80 -25.23
N SER A 63 8.69 -9.55 -25.78
CA SER A 63 10.09 -9.10 -25.93
C SER A 63 10.32 -7.91 -26.88
N ASP A 64 9.34 -7.53 -27.71
CA ASP A 64 9.49 -6.50 -28.75
C ASP A 64 8.85 -5.14 -28.40
N ALA A 65 8.19 -5.02 -27.24
CA ALA A 65 7.57 -3.77 -26.82
C ALA A 65 8.59 -2.81 -26.19
N PRO A 66 8.54 -1.48 -26.49
CA PRO A 66 9.36 -0.50 -25.80
C PRO A 66 9.02 -0.50 -24.30
N PRO A 67 10.02 -0.32 -23.41
CA PRO A 67 9.80 -0.34 -21.97
C PRO A 67 8.83 0.77 -21.56
N SER A 68 7.73 0.37 -20.91
CA SER A 68 6.66 1.26 -20.50
C SER A 68 7.11 2.28 -19.45
N LEU A 69 6.29 3.32 -19.26
CA LEU A 69 6.51 4.30 -18.19
C LEU A 69 6.57 3.62 -16.82
N LEU A 70 5.74 2.59 -16.62
CA LEU A 70 5.73 1.75 -15.43
C LEU A 70 7.07 1.06 -15.21
N ARG A 71 7.70 0.50 -16.25
CA ARG A 71 9.02 -0.13 -16.13
C ARG A 71 10.13 0.87 -15.79
N LYS A 72 10.02 2.12 -16.25
CA LYS A 72 11.02 3.18 -16.03
C LYS A 72 10.88 3.90 -14.69
N GLN A 73 9.65 4.26 -14.31
CA GLN A 73 9.38 5.11 -13.14
C GLN A 73 8.65 4.37 -12.00
N GLY A 74 8.01 3.24 -12.32
CA GLY A 74 7.34 2.38 -11.33
C GLY A 74 8.23 1.93 -10.17
N PRO A 75 9.52 1.55 -10.35
CA PRO A 75 10.35 1.14 -9.24
C PRO A 75 10.47 2.20 -8.13
N VAL A 76 10.62 3.47 -8.52
CA VAL A 76 10.75 4.60 -7.59
C VAL A 76 9.44 4.82 -6.84
N LEU A 77 8.32 4.81 -7.58
CA LEU A 77 7.00 5.02 -7.01
C LEU A 77 6.59 3.89 -6.05
N LEU A 78 6.84 2.64 -6.44
CA LEU A 78 6.59 1.47 -5.61
C LEU A 78 7.44 1.48 -4.34
N ALA A 79 8.69 1.97 -4.40
CA ALA A 79 9.53 2.10 -3.22
C ALA A 79 8.98 3.13 -2.22
N GLU A 80 8.45 4.26 -2.69
CA GLU A 80 7.79 5.24 -1.82
C GLU A 80 6.48 4.69 -1.22
N ILE A 81 5.68 3.93 -2.01
CA ILE A 81 4.50 3.22 -1.48
C ILE A 81 4.89 2.23 -0.37
N ASP A 82 5.90 1.39 -0.60
CA ASP A 82 6.36 0.40 0.40
C ASP A 82 6.82 1.10 1.69
N LYS A 83 7.54 2.22 1.56
CA LYS A 83 8.00 3.04 2.69
C LYS A 83 6.83 3.68 3.45
N SER A 84 5.83 4.21 2.75
CA SER A 84 4.62 4.76 3.35
C SER A 84 3.84 3.67 4.13
N LEU A 85 3.71 2.47 3.56
CA LEU A 85 3.08 1.32 4.21
C LEU A 85 3.84 0.83 5.45
N ARG A 86 5.18 0.73 5.38
CA ARG A 86 6.02 0.33 6.52
C ARG A 86 5.91 1.33 7.67
N LYS A 87 5.94 2.63 7.39
CA LYS A 87 5.72 3.65 8.41
C LYS A 87 4.32 3.54 9.03
N LEU A 88 3.31 3.26 8.21
CA LEU A 88 1.96 3.04 8.72
C LEU A 88 1.88 1.80 9.63
N GLU A 89 2.59 0.72 9.28
CA GLU A 89 2.73 -0.47 10.12
C GLU A 89 3.39 -0.18 11.47
N GLU A 90 4.42 0.66 11.48
CA GLU A 90 5.12 1.06 12.71
C GLU A 90 4.24 1.89 13.64
N LEU A 91 3.37 2.73 13.08
CA LEU A 91 2.44 3.56 13.83
C LEU A 91 1.25 2.79 14.38
N LEU A 92 0.85 1.70 13.71
CA LEU A 92 -0.25 0.88 14.18
C LEU A 92 0.07 0.39 15.59
N PRO A 93 -0.86 0.54 16.56
CA PRO A 93 -0.62 0.07 17.89
C PRO A 93 -0.38 -1.43 17.82
N LYS A 94 0.85 -1.85 18.13
CA LYS A 94 1.25 -3.26 18.22
C LYS A 94 0.41 -3.91 19.31
N SER A 95 -0.74 -4.41 18.91
CA SER A 95 -1.58 -5.26 19.71
C SER A 95 -0.83 -6.59 19.76
N ASP A 96 -0.01 -6.77 20.79
CA ASP A 96 0.11 -8.12 21.33
C ASP A 96 -1.31 -8.53 21.75
N ILE A 97 -1.98 -9.24 20.85
CA ILE A 97 -3.34 -9.77 20.97
C ILE A 97 -3.46 -10.72 22.19
N LYS A 98 -2.34 -11.08 22.82
CA LYS A 98 -2.28 -11.86 24.05
C LYS A 98 -2.04 -10.97 25.28
N GLY A 99 -3.08 -10.24 25.74
CA GLY A 99 -3.15 -9.89 27.17
C GLY A 99 -3.31 -8.41 27.59
N LYS A 100 -3.46 -7.43 26.68
CA LYS A 100 -3.73 -6.04 27.11
C LYS A 100 -5.22 -5.82 27.47
N LYS A 101 -5.47 -5.16 28.61
CA LYS A 101 -6.81 -4.70 29.02
C LYS A 101 -7.45 -3.84 27.92
N PRO A 102 -8.76 -4.01 27.62
CA PRO A 102 -9.44 -3.36 26.50
C PRO A 102 -9.34 -1.81 26.51
N ARG A 103 -9.21 -1.20 27.69
CA ARG A 103 -9.05 0.25 27.84
C ARG A 103 -7.73 0.80 27.27
N ARG A 104 -6.62 0.07 27.38
CA ARG A 104 -5.32 0.51 26.82
C ARG A 104 -5.26 0.36 25.31
N ALA A 105 -5.91 -0.67 24.76
CA ALA A 105 -6.05 -0.84 23.31
C ALA A 105 -6.83 0.33 22.69
N ARG A 106 -7.97 0.70 23.29
CA ARG A 106 -8.78 1.86 22.84
C ARG A 106 -8.03 3.20 22.90
N GLN A 107 -7.20 3.41 23.93
CA GLN A 107 -6.36 4.62 24.01
C GLN A 107 -5.30 4.67 22.90
N GLY A 108 -4.61 3.55 22.63
CA GLY A 108 -3.62 3.46 21.55
C GLY A 108 -4.22 3.70 20.16
N ILE A 109 -5.43 3.18 19.94
CA ILE A 109 -6.23 3.43 18.72
C ILE A 109 -6.55 4.92 18.57
N HIS A 110 -7.07 5.55 19.62
CA HIS A 110 -7.43 6.97 19.57
C HIS A 110 -6.20 7.88 19.36
N SER A 111 -5.03 7.53 19.93
CA SER A 111 -3.80 8.27 19.66
C SER A 111 -3.28 8.07 18.23
N PHE A 112 -3.43 6.87 17.67
CA PHE A 112 -3.07 6.58 16.28
C PHE A 112 -3.90 7.41 15.30
N LEU A 113 -5.22 7.48 15.50
CA LEU A 113 -6.12 8.23 14.63
C LEU A 113 -5.92 9.75 14.67
N LYS A 114 -5.46 10.28 15.81
CA LYS A 114 -5.15 11.71 15.96
C LYS A 114 -3.71 12.07 15.62
N SER A 115 -2.91 11.10 15.14
CA SER A 115 -1.54 11.36 14.74
C SER A 115 -1.51 12.14 13.43
N ASP A 116 -0.88 13.31 13.45
CA ASP A 116 -0.58 14.06 12.21
C ASP A 116 0.22 13.21 11.23
N THR A 117 1.07 12.32 11.74
CA THR A 117 1.85 11.38 10.92
C THR A 117 0.95 10.40 10.17
N MET A 118 -0.13 9.89 10.79
CA MET A 118 -1.09 9.03 10.12
C MET A 118 -1.80 9.78 8.98
N ALA A 119 -2.22 11.02 9.23
CA ALA A 119 -2.86 11.86 8.21
C ALA A 119 -1.92 12.14 7.03
N THR A 120 -0.65 12.46 7.30
CA THR A 120 0.36 12.67 6.26
C THR A 120 0.62 11.41 5.44
N LEU A 121 0.82 10.26 6.08
CA LEU A 121 1.05 8.99 5.37
C LEU A 121 -0.17 8.56 4.55
N SER A 122 -1.37 8.78 5.08
CA SER A 122 -2.62 8.52 4.39
C SER A 122 -2.76 9.36 3.12
N ARG A 123 -2.29 10.61 3.15
CA ARG A 123 -2.27 11.49 1.98
C ARG A 123 -1.19 11.08 0.96
N HIS A 124 0.02 10.75 1.42
CA HIS A 124 1.08 10.28 0.53
C HIS A 124 0.65 9.01 -0.22
N LEU A 125 0.01 8.06 0.46
CA LEU A 125 -0.53 6.86 -0.19
C LEU A 125 -1.55 7.19 -1.28
N ASP A 126 -2.43 8.18 -1.07
CA ASP A 126 -3.38 8.60 -2.12
C ASP A 126 -2.65 9.16 -3.34
N GLU A 127 -1.69 10.05 -3.11
CA GLU A 127 -0.90 10.70 -4.18
C GLU A 127 -0.09 9.66 -4.96
N GLU A 128 0.58 8.74 -4.26
CA GLU A 128 1.39 7.68 -4.85
C GLU A 128 0.55 6.68 -5.65
N VAL A 129 -0.60 6.23 -5.11
CA VAL A 129 -1.52 5.30 -5.80
C VAL A 129 -2.20 5.99 -6.98
N PHE A 130 -2.51 7.27 -6.88
CA PHE A 130 -3.06 8.05 -7.99
C PHE A 130 -2.05 8.14 -9.15
N LEU A 131 -0.78 8.45 -8.85
CA LEU A 131 0.28 8.48 -9.85
C LEU A 131 0.48 7.11 -10.49
N LEU A 132 0.45 6.02 -9.70
CA LEU A 132 0.60 4.67 -10.22
C LEU A 132 -0.56 4.33 -11.16
N THR A 133 -1.80 4.63 -10.75
CA THR A 133 -3.00 4.43 -11.58
C THR A 133 -2.93 5.22 -12.89
N THR A 134 -2.41 6.44 -12.85
CA THR A 134 -2.19 7.27 -14.05
C THR A 134 -1.16 6.64 -14.97
N MET A 135 -0.06 6.10 -14.42
CA MET A 135 0.93 5.37 -15.22
C MET A 135 0.33 4.13 -15.89
N LEU A 136 -0.50 3.36 -15.19
CA LEU A 136 -1.16 2.16 -15.73
C LEU A 136 -2.16 2.46 -16.86
N THR A 137 -2.83 3.61 -16.80
CA THR A 137 -3.82 4.01 -17.80
C THR A 137 -3.18 4.66 -19.02
N LEU A 138 -2.08 5.41 -18.84
CA LEU A 138 -1.35 6.05 -19.94
C LEU A 138 -0.48 5.07 -20.75
N THR A 139 -0.29 3.84 -20.29
CA THR A 139 0.42 2.78 -21.04
C THR A 139 -0.44 2.04 -22.07
N VAL A 140 -1.72 2.43 -22.25
CA VAL A 140 -2.69 1.80 -23.18
C VAL A 140 -2.87 2.63 -24.46
N TRP A 141 -1.78 2.98 -25.17
CA TRP A 141 -1.84 3.62 -26.50
C TRP A 141 -0.69 3.15 -27.40
#